data_AF-A0A9W7DGG7-F1
#
_entry.id   AF-A0A9W7DGG7-F1
#
_cell.length_a   1.000
_cell.length_b   1.000
_cell.length_c   1.000
_cell.angle_alpha   90.00
_cell.angle_beta   90.00
_cell.angle_gamma   90.00
#
_symmetry.space_group_name_H-M   'P 1'
#
loop_
_entity.id
_entity.type
_entity.pdbx_description
1 polymer ?
#
loop_
_entity_poly.entity_id
_entity_poly.type
_entity_poly.pdbx_seq_one_letter_code
_entity_poly.pdbx_strand_id
1 'polypeptide(L)'
;MNTVSLHDNSDKSDRVMAKGAQRALLDSGTTYSLLPTQLYNNLASIIGASSSGLISADCNRIGNITLSFNFQGFDISIPLSGFVVDQESDTCTLGLASTDDLIILGDSFLSNIYFVADLDDNQIALALANPDSTTENIEAIKDTIPSATTCVFYSSTDVSSLSVMSLSSTAAHNMVTSESTSSASPSTTTSSYISTSSSNTAVGTSSTQQAQHDDDKSKSTNGAGSQFSFIGEIHMLAAICLIASLIIIV
;
A
#
# COMPACT_ATOMS: atom_id res chain seq x y z
N MET A 1 9.04 0.35 -5.22
CA MET A 1 8.98 -0.99 -4.59
C MET A 1 8.33 -1.97 -5.56
N ASN A 2 8.89 -3.16 -5.70
CA ASN A 2 8.66 -4.04 -6.85
C ASN A 2 7.82 -5.29 -6.47
N THR A 3 8.08 -5.86 -5.30
CA THR A 3 7.31 -7.00 -4.76
C THR A 3 7.12 -6.85 -3.26
N VAL A 4 6.03 -7.42 -2.75
CA VAL A 4 5.87 -7.72 -1.32
C VAL A 4 5.61 -9.21 -1.18
N SER A 5 6.42 -9.89 -0.38
CA SER A 5 6.36 -11.33 -0.14
C SER A 5 6.32 -11.66 1.35
N LEU A 6 5.75 -12.81 1.65
CA LEU A 6 5.61 -13.36 2.99
C LEU A 6 6.36 -14.69 3.04
N HIS A 7 7.24 -14.84 4.03
CA HIS A 7 7.86 -16.12 4.39
C HIS A 7 7.20 -16.65 5.66
N ASP A 8 6.77 -17.90 5.65
CA ASP A 8 6.13 -18.58 6.79
C ASP A 8 7.02 -19.74 7.24
N ASN A 9 7.69 -19.58 8.38
CA ASN A 9 8.61 -20.57 8.94
C ASN A 9 7.89 -21.82 9.49
N SER A 10 6.58 -21.74 9.79
CA SER A 10 5.77 -22.87 10.26
C SER A 10 5.67 -23.95 9.18
N ASP A 11 5.23 -23.52 8.00
CA ASP A 11 4.99 -24.38 6.83
C ASP A 11 6.17 -24.38 5.84
N LYS A 12 7.21 -23.58 6.12
CA LYS A 12 8.39 -23.32 5.28
C LYS A 12 8.01 -22.89 3.86
N SER A 13 7.09 -21.93 3.77
CA SER A 13 6.52 -21.48 2.49
C SER A 13 6.84 -20.03 2.17
N ASP A 14 7.26 -19.80 0.92
CA ASP A 14 7.47 -18.47 0.35
C ASP A 14 6.28 -18.08 -0.52
N ARG A 15 5.65 -16.94 -0.21
CA ARG A 15 4.43 -16.47 -0.85
C ARG A 15 4.59 -15.02 -1.29
N VAL A 16 4.85 -14.79 -2.58
CA VAL A 16 4.76 -13.42 -3.10
C VAL A 16 3.29 -13.00 -3.09
N MET A 17 2.95 -11.99 -2.29
CA MET A 17 1.59 -11.50 -2.10
C MET A 17 1.20 -10.49 -3.17
N ALA A 18 2.15 -9.66 -3.61
CA ALA A 18 1.92 -8.72 -4.71
C ALA A 18 3.20 -8.39 -5.51
N LYS A 19 3.03 -8.03 -6.79
CA LYS A 19 4.11 -7.71 -7.75
C LYS A 19 3.73 -6.54 -8.65
N GLY A 20 4.71 -5.75 -9.10
CA GLY A 20 4.51 -4.66 -10.07
C GLY A 20 5.57 -3.59 -9.88
N ALA A 21 5.17 -2.32 -9.93
CA ALA A 21 5.94 -1.25 -9.32
C ALA A 21 4.99 -0.28 -8.61
N GLN A 22 5.09 -0.22 -7.29
CA GLN A 22 4.34 0.72 -6.45
C GLN A 22 5.27 1.78 -5.89
N ARG A 23 4.75 3.01 -5.82
CA ARG A 23 5.33 4.08 -5.00
C ARG A 23 5.15 3.73 -3.53
N ALA A 24 6.25 3.82 -2.78
CA ALA A 24 6.25 3.73 -1.34
C ALA A 24 6.85 5.03 -0.79
N LEU A 25 6.10 5.73 0.05
CA LEU A 25 6.56 6.91 0.77
C LEU A 25 7.07 6.48 2.14
N LEU A 26 8.29 6.87 2.50
CA LEU A 26 8.78 6.77 3.89
C LEU A 26 8.31 8.03 4.61
N ASP A 27 7.52 7.88 5.68
CA ASP A 27 6.83 9.01 6.32
C ASP A 27 6.85 8.90 7.86
N SER A 28 7.81 9.58 8.49
CA SER A 28 7.89 9.74 9.95
C SER A 28 6.85 10.73 10.52
N GLY A 29 5.88 11.18 9.71
CA GLY A 29 4.67 11.86 10.16
C GLY A 29 3.48 10.93 10.37
N THR A 30 3.58 9.66 9.95
CA THR A 30 2.48 8.67 10.03
C THR A 30 2.89 7.48 10.90
N THR A 31 2.08 7.16 11.93
CA THR A 31 2.40 6.13 12.94
C THR A 31 2.33 4.69 12.40
N TYR A 32 1.39 4.41 11.51
CA TYR A 32 1.15 3.07 10.96
C TYR A 32 1.58 2.98 9.50
N SER A 33 1.83 1.77 9.01
CA SER A 33 2.15 1.56 7.60
C SER A 33 0.87 1.20 6.85
N LEU A 34 0.54 1.99 5.83
CA LEU A 34 -0.68 1.87 5.06
C LEU A 34 -0.39 1.11 3.76
N LEU A 35 -1.02 -0.06 3.62
CA LEU A 35 -0.89 -0.95 2.48
C LEU A 35 -2.17 -0.88 1.63
N PRO A 36 -2.08 -0.95 0.29
CA PRO A 36 -3.23 -1.08 -0.61
C PRO A 36 -4.23 -2.11 -0.09
N THR A 37 -5.50 -1.74 -0.02
CA THR A 37 -6.59 -2.54 0.58
C THR A 37 -6.58 -4.02 0.13
N GLN A 38 -6.20 -4.28 -1.12
CA GLN A 38 -6.01 -5.64 -1.65
C GLN A 38 -4.86 -6.42 -0.97
N LEU A 39 -3.67 -5.81 -0.84
CA LEU A 39 -2.50 -6.40 -0.19
C LEU A 39 -2.74 -6.58 1.32
N TYR A 40 -3.34 -5.58 1.96
CA TYR A 40 -3.78 -5.62 3.35
C TYR A 40 -4.71 -6.81 3.64
N ASN A 41 -5.78 -6.96 2.84
CA ASN A 41 -6.73 -8.08 2.98
C ASN A 41 -6.08 -9.45 2.68
N ASN A 42 -5.14 -9.52 1.74
CA ASN A 42 -4.40 -10.76 1.45
C ASN A 42 -3.52 -11.17 2.65
N LEU A 43 -2.78 -10.23 3.25
CA LEU A 43 -1.99 -10.48 4.45
C LEU A 43 -2.87 -10.94 5.62
N ALA A 44 -3.97 -10.23 5.92
CA ALA A 44 -4.90 -10.61 6.98
C ALA A 44 -5.45 -12.04 6.77
N SER A 45 -5.83 -12.39 5.53
CA SER A 45 -6.30 -13.74 5.16
C SER A 45 -5.23 -14.83 5.36
N ILE A 46 -3.97 -14.57 5.01
CA ILE A 46 -2.86 -15.53 5.15
C ILE A 46 -2.52 -15.83 6.61
N ILE A 47 -2.75 -14.87 7.52
CA ILE A 47 -2.48 -15.04 8.95
C ILE A 47 -3.72 -15.38 9.79
N GLY A 48 -4.91 -15.45 9.18
CA GLY A 48 -6.16 -15.78 9.86
C GLY A 48 -6.79 -14.63 10.66
N ALA A 49 -6.43 -13.38 10.36
CA ALA A 49 -6.89 -12.18 11.07
C ALA A 49 -8.22 -11.62 10.53
N SER A 50 -8.90 -10.82 11.36
CA SER A 50 -9.92 -9.88 10.85
C SER A 50 -9.26 -8.74 10.11
N SER A 51 -9.85 -8.30 9.00
CA SER A 51 -9.36 -7.18 8.19
C SER A 51 -10.07 -5.84 8.53
N SER A 52 -10.41 -5.63 9.80
CA SER A 52 -11.25 -4.51 10.26
C SER A 52 -10.48 -3.51 11.13
N GLY A 53 -9.96 -2.44 10.51
CA GLY A 53 -9.17 -1.41 11.20
C GLY A 53 -7.67 -1.70 11.10
N LEU A 54 -7.06 -2.13 12.22
CA LEU A 54 -5.73 -2.73 12.24
C LEU A 54 -5.83 -4.26 12.15
N ILE A 55 -4.74 -4.92 11.79
CA ILE A 55 -4.66 -6.39 11.76
C ILE A 55 -4.39 -6.90 13.18
N SER A 56 -5.31 -7.65 13.77
CA SER A 56 -5.11 -8.38 15.04
C SER A 56 -5.15 -9.90 14.81
N ALA A 57 -4.16 -10.62 15.34
CA ALA A 57 -3.96 -12.05 15.14
C ALA A 57 -3.33 -12.73 16.36
N ASP A 58 -3.28 -14.08 16.36
CA ASP A 58 -2.56 -14.87 17.36
C ASP A 58 -1.04 -14.55 17.34
N CYS A 59 -0.46 -14.22 18.49
CA CYS A 59 0.95 -13.84 18.60
C CYS A 59 1.92 -14.96 18.18
N ASN A 60 1.55 -16.23 18.37
CA ASN A 60 2.35 -17.38 17.93
C ASN A 60 2.32 -17.52 16.41
N ARG A 61 1.20 -17.15 15.76
CA ARG A 61 1.11 -17.06 14.30
C ARG A 61 1.97 -15.90 13.78
N ILE A 62 1.93 -14.74 14.43
CA ILE A 62 2.76 -13.57 14.10
C ILE A 62 4.26 -13.88 14.18
N GLY A 63 4.72 -14.53 15.27
CA GLY A 63 6.13 -14.80 15.51
C GLY A 63 6.82 -15.77 14.53
N ASN A 64 6.07 -16.44 13.65
CA ASN A 64 6.61 -17.36 12.64
C ASN A 64 6.68 -16.77 11.22
N ILE A 65 6.28 -15.51 11.03
CA ILE A 65 6.09 -14.92 9.71
C ILE A 65 6.99 -13.70 9.50
N THR A 66 7.62 -13.63 8.34
CA THR A 66 8.46 -12.49 7.90
C THR A 66 7.86 -11.85 6.66
N LEU A 67 7.79 -10.52 6.66
CA LEU A 67 7.30 -9.70 5.56
C LEU A 67 8.48 -9.03 4.86
N SER A 68 8.65 -9.32 3.57
CA SER A 68 9.77 -8.84 2.76
C SER A 68 9.29 -7.84 1.70
N PHE A 69 9.95 -6.69 1.66
CA PHE A 69 9.65 -5.55 0.80
C PHE A 69 10.82 -5.33 -0.17
N ASN A 70 10.61 -5.54 -1.48
CA ASN A 70 11.67 -5.42 -2.48
C ASN A 70 11.78 -3.99 -3.02
N PHE A 71 12.83 -3.27 -2.65
CA PHE A 71 13.19 -1.97 -3.17
C PHE A 71 14.24 -2.14 -4.29
N GLN A 72 13.79 -2.11 -5.54
CA GLN A 72 14.67 -2.06 -6.72
C GLN A 72 15.76 -3.15 -6.75
N GLY A 73 15.42 -4.38 -6.31
CA GLY A 73 16.35 -5.52 -6.26
C GLY A 73 17.02 -5.76 -4.90
N PHE A 74 16.67 -5.01 -3.85
CA PHE A 74 17.10 -5.24 -2.47
C PHE A 74 15.91 -5.51 -1.55
N ASP A 75 15.99 -6.52 -0.69
CA ASP A 75 14.88 -6.94 0.18
C ASP A 75 15.08 -6.49 1.64
N ILE A 76 14.20 -5.62 2.11
CA ILE A 76 14.02 -5.36 3.55
C ILE A 76 13.05 -6.43 4.08
N SER A 77 13.56 -7.35 4.90
CA SER A 77 12.79 -8.47 5.47
C SER A 77 12.61 -8.29 6.97
N ILE A 78 11.37 -8.06 7.40
CA ILE A 78 11.02 -7.71 8.79
C ILE A 78 10.04 -8.78 9.33
N PRO A 79 10.34 -9.46 10.45
CA PRO A 79 9.39 -10.34 11.14
C PRO A 79 8.09 -9.59 11.50
N LEU A 80 6.91 -10.22 11.41
CA LEU A 80 5.66 -9.54 11.75
C LEU A 80 5.60 -9.08 13.21
N SER A 81 6.40 -9.67 14.11
CA SER A 81 6.60 -9.18 15.48
C SER A 81 7.16 -7.75 15.53
N GLY A 82 7.94 -7.32 14.53
CA GLY A 82 8.45 -5.96 14.40
C GLY A 82 7.38 -4.92 14.04
N PHE A 83 6.21 -5.36 13.58
CA PHE A 83 5.05 -4.51 13.33
C PHE A 83 4.04 -4.49 14.48
N VAL A 84 4.26 -5.23 15.58
CA VAL A 84 3.33 -5.27 16.71
C VAL A 84 3.37 -3.93 17.46
N VAL A 85 2.21 -3.28 17.57
CA VAL A 85 2.05 -1.99 18.27
C VAL A 85 1.30 -2.13 19.60
N ASP A 86 0.59 -3.24 19.79
CA ASP A 86 -0.13 -3.57 21.03
C ASP A 86 -0.33 -5.09 21.17
N GLN A 87 -0.45 -5.58 22.41
CA GLN A 87 -0.65 -7.00 22.72
C GLN A 87 -1.61 -7.19 23.91
N GLU A 88 -2.76 -7.80 23.66
CA GLU A 88 -3.71 -8.24 24.69
C GLU A 88 -3.69 -9.77 24.81
N SER A 89 -3.07 -10.27 25.89
CA SER A 89 -2.86 -11.72 26.11
C SER A 89 -2.14 -12.39 24.92
N ASP A 90 -2.74 -13.39 24.29
CA ASP A 90 -2.20 -14.07 23.10
C ASP A 90 -2.57 -13.37 21.77
N THR A 91 -3.25 -12.22 21.80
CA THR A 91 -3.61 -11.44 20.61
C THR A 91 -2.65 -10.27 20.39
N CYS A 92 -1.99 -10.26 19.24
CA CYS A 92 -1.06 -9.21 18.81
C CYS A 92 -1.72 -8.35 17.74
N THR A 93 -1.68 -7.02 17.91
CA THR A 93 -2.19 -6.03 16.96
C THR A 93 -1.03 -5.39 16.21
N LEU A 94 -1.07 -5.43 14.88
CA LEU A 94 -0.05 -4.87 14.00
C LEU A 94 -0.36 -3.42 13.63
N GLY A 95 0.66 -2.58 13.58
CA GLY A 95 0.62 -1.21 13.05
C GLY A 95 0.54 -1.17 11.52
N LEU A 96 -0.31 -2.02 10.93
CA LEU A 96 -0.59 -2.14 9.50
C LEU A 96 -2.07 -1.79 9.26
N ALA A 97 -2.34 -0.91 8.30
CA ALA A 97 -3.67 -0.44 7.95
C ALA A 97 -3.91 -0.48 6.43
N SER A 98 -5.18 -0.37 6.01
CA SER A 98 -5.57 -0.30 4.59
C SER A 98 -5.55 1.13 4.05
N THR A 99 -5.12 1.31 2.80
CA THR A 99 -5.32 2.53 2.00
C THR A 99 -5.75 2.19 0.57
N ASP A 100 -6.40 3.12 -0.12
CA ASP A 100 -6.74 3.01 -1.54
C ASP A 100 -5.78 3.83 -2.45
N ASP A 101 -4.71 4.38 -1.88
CA ASP A 101 -3.65 5.15 -2.57
C ASP A 101 -2.29 4.40 -2.54
N LEU A 102 -1.17 5.13 -2.68
CA LEU A 102 0.21 4.65 -2.59
C LEU A 102 0.55 4.08 -1.19
N ILE A 103 1.62 3.29 -1.13
CA ILE A 103 2.07 2.65 0.12
C ILE A 103 2.74 3.70 1.02
N ILE A 104 2.26 3.86 2.25
CA ILE A 104 2.92 4.72 3.24
C ILE A 104 3.61 3.81 4.25
N LEU A 105 4.91 4.02 4.45
CA LEU A 105 5.76 3.29 5.37
C LEU A 105 6.04 4.21 6.56
N GLY A 106 5.17 4.08 7.57
CA GLY A 106 5.16 4.89 8.79
C GLY A 106 6.07 4.33 9.88
N ASP A 107 5.97 4.87 11.09
CA ASP A 107 6.82 4.51 12.24
C ASP A 107 6.89 2.99 12.49
N SER A 108 5.78 2.26 12.29
CA SER A 108 5.73 0.79 12.40
C SER A 108 6.63 0.03 11.40
N PHE A 109 7.01 0.63 10.27
CA PHE A 109 8.05 0.13 9.37
C PHE A 109 9.41 0.78 9.67
N LEU A 110 9.43 2.10 9.85
CA LEU A 110 10.67 2.89 10.02
C LEU A 110 11.46 2.48 11.27
N SER A 111 10.79 2.07 12.35
CA SER A 111 11.42 1.52 13.57
C SER A 111 12.22 0.23 13.37
N ASN A 112 12.00 -0.49 12.27
CA ASN A 112 12.70 -1.73 11.94
C ASN A 112 13.90 -1.51 10.98
N ILE A 113 14.12 -0.28 10.51
CA ILE A 113 15.17 0.04 9.55
C ILE A 113 16.04 1.21 9.99
N TYR A 114 17.23 1.30 9.40
CA TYR A 114 17.99 2.54 9.33
C TYR A 114 17.90 3.08 7.91
N PHE A 115 17.66 4.39 7.75
CA PHE A 115 17.66 5.03 6.44
C PHE A 115 18.40 6.37 6.46
N VAL A 116 18.92 6.74 5.30
CA VAL A 116 19.58 8.03 5.07
C VAL A 116 18.96 8.63 3.82
N ALA A 117 18.29 9.78 3.96
CA ALA A 117 17.78 10.57 2.85
C ALA A 117 18.80 11.63 2.44
N ASP A 118 19.40 11.44 1.27
CA ASP A 118 20.27 12.41 0.61
C ASP A 118 19.44 13.25 -0.34
N LEU A 119 19.22 14.52 -0.01
CA LEU A 119 18.35 15.41 -0.77
C LEU A 119 19.06 16.08 -1.95
N ASP A 120 20.39 16.13 -1.94
CA ASP A 120 21.17 16.77 -2.99
C ASP A 120 21.29 15.84 -4.20
N ASP A 121 21.64 14.56 -3.98
CA ASP A 121 21.63 13.52 -5.01
C ASP A 121 20.25 12.83 -5.20
N ASN A 122 19.26 13.16 -4.36
CA ASN A 122 17.90 12.58 -4.36
C ASN A 122 17.89 11.05 -4.10
N GLN A 123 18.64 10.58 -3.10
CA GLN A 123 18.80 9.16 -2.76
C GLN A 123 18.25 8.77 -1.39
N ILE A 124 17.92 7.48 -1.22
CA ILE A 124 17.51 6.91 0.06
C ILE A 124 18.26 5.60 0.28
N ALA A 125 19.30 5.63 1.12
CA ALA A 125 19.95 4.41 1.59
C ALA A 125 19.05 3.68 2.59
N LEU A 126 19.07 2.34 2.57
CA LEU A 126 18.26 1.48 3.44
C LEU A 126 19.11 0.34 4.03
N ALA A 127 18.86 0.04 5.30
CA ALA A 127 19.38 -1.12 6.02
C ALA A 127 18.37 -1.59 7.08
N LEU A 128 18.49 -2.84 7.56
CA LEU A 128 17.77 -3.25 8.78
C LEU A 128 18.39 -2.57 10.01
N ALA A 129 17.57 -2.21 10.99
CA ALA A 129 18.03 -1.62 12.24
C ALA A 129 18.76 -2.66 13.11
N ASN A 130 19.74 -2.19 13.89
CA ASN A 130 20.37 -2.96 14.97
C ASN A 130 20.06 -2.28 16.33
N PRO A 131 18.91 -2.58 16.96
CA PRO A 131 18.51 -1.93 18.21
C PRO A 131 19.41 -2.30 19.41
N ASP A 132 20.14 -3.42 19.32
CA ASP A 132 21.05 -3.90 20.35
C ASP A 132 22.47 -3.30 20.25
N SER A 133 22.71 -2.33 19.36
CA SER A 133 24.02 -1.68 19.22
C SER A 133 24.39 -0.87 20.46
N THR A 134 25.57 -1.16 21.03
CA THR A 134 26.12 -0.45 22.21
C THR A 134 27.29 0.47 21.86
N THR A 135 27.64 0.57 20.57
CA THR A 135 28.75 1.37 20.04
C THR A 135 28.27 2.24 18.86
N GLU A 136 29.00 3.32 18.58
CA GLU A 136 28.70 4.28 17.50
C GLU A 136 29.94 4.54 16.62
N ASN A 137 29.76 4.57 15.29
CA ASN A 137 30.72 5.10 14.32
C ASN A 137 29.95 6.06 13.41
N ILE A 138 30.03 7.36 13.69
CA ILE A 138 29.24 8.39 13.00
C ILE A 138 30.14 9.10 11.99
N GLU A 139 29.95 8.76 10.72
CA GLU A 139 30.68 9.36 9.60
C GLU A 139 29.87 10.45 8.89
N ALA A 140 30.51 11.56 8.55
CA ALA A 140 29.88 12.66 7.85
C ALA A 140 29.79 12.38 6.33
N ILE A 141 28.57 12.39 5.80
CA ILE A 141 28.28 12.39 4.35
C ILE A 141 28.90 13.66 3.74
N LYS A 142 29.49 13.53 2.54
CA LYS A 142 30.15 14.62 1.81
C LYS A 142 29.86 14.57 0.31
N ASP A 143 30.27 13.48 -0.32
CA ASP A 143 30.13 13.24 -1.76
C ASP A 143 29.31 11.97 -2.06
N THR A 144 29.25 11.04 -1.10
CA THR A 144 28.43 9.81 -1.14
C THR A 144 28.09 9.35 0.29
N ILE A 145 27.02 8.58 0.46
CA ILE A 145 26.66 7.95 1.74
C ILE A 145 27.70 6.84 2.09
N PRO A 146 28.35 6.87 3.27
CA PRO A 146 29.34 5.85 3.69
C PRO A 146 28.78 4.42 3.69
N SER A 147 29.62 3.44 3.33
CA SER A 147 29.31 2.00 3.21
C SER A 147 28.14 1.63 2.28
N ALA A 148 27.56 2.60 1.56
CA ALA A 148 26.40 2.40 0.71
C ALA A 148 26.77 1.83 -0.68
N THR A 149 25.89 1.02 -1.27
CA THR A 149 26.11 0.22 -2.48
C THR A 149 24.82 0.20 -3.32
N THR A 150 24.88 0.43 -4.63
CA THR A 150 23.66 0.55 -5.46
C THR A 150 22.82 -0.74 -5.52
N CYS A 151 21.50 -0.63 -5.30
CA CYS A 151 20.57 -1.73 -5.55
C CYS A 151 20.50 -2.03 -7.07
N VAL A 152 20.26 -3.29 -7.45
CA VAL A 152 20.43 -3.77 -8.86
C VAL A 152 19.64 -2.95 -9.89
N PHE A 153 18.47 -2.42 -9.50
CA PHE A 153 17.62 -1.60 -10.36
C PHE A 153 17.50 -0.15 -9.88
N TYR A 154 18.46 0.38 -9.11
CA TYR A 154 18.38 1.70 -8.44
C TYR A 154 17.91 2.87 -9.33
N SER A 155 18.25 2.82 -10.63
CA SER A 155 17.92 3.83 -11.64
C SER A 155 16.56 3.61 -12.34
N SER A 156 15.76 2.63 -11.93
CA SER A 156 14.42 2.34 -12.49
C SER A 156 13.33 3.18 -11.82
N THR A 157 13.51 4.50 -11.86
CA THR A 157 12.67 5.47 -11.16
C THR A 157 11.34 5.79 -11.87
N ASP A 158 11.19 5.45 -13.16
CA ASP A 158 9.92 5.63 -13.87
C ASP A 158 8.86 4.61 -13.41
N VAL A 159 7.91 5.11 -12.64
CA VAL A 159 6.70 4.41 -12.19
C VAL A 159 5.43 4.90 -12.91
N SER A 160 5.54 5.81 -13.88
CA SER A 160 4.39 6.42 -14.56
C SER A 160 3.73 5.51 -15.59
N SER A 161 4.51 4.55 -16.13
CA SER A 161 4.11 3.59 -17.16
C SER A 161 3.86 2.18 -16.63
N LEU A 162 4.14 1.93 -15.35
CA LEU A 162 4.11 0.60 -14.74
C LEU A 162 2.76 0.29 -14.11
N SER A 163 2.38 -0.99 -14.17
CA SER A 163 1.16 -1.47 -13.53
C SER A 163 1.24 -1.33 -12.00
N VAL A 164 0.23 -0.68 -11.42
CA VAL A 164 -0.08 -0.71 -9.98
C VAL A 164 0.07 -2.13 -9.44
N MET A 165 0.71 -2.23 -8.27
CA MET A 165 1.11 -3.51 -7.68
C MET A 165 -0.08 -4.46 -7.52
N SER A 166 -0.08 -5.51 -8.33
CA SER A 166 -1.18 -6.47 -8.45
C SER A 166 -0.99 -7.64 -7.49
N LEU A 167 -2.10 -8.18 -6.99
CA LEU A 167 -2.07 -9.40 -6.19
C LEU A 167 -1.48 -10.56 -6.99
N SER A 168 -0.47 -11.21 -6.41
CA SER A 168 0.17 -12.38 -6.98
C SER A 168 -0.61 -13.62 -6.55
N SER A 169 -1.25 -14.27 -7.52
CA SER A 169 -2.18 -15.39 -7.31
C SER A 169 -1.44 -16.68 -6.93
N THR A 170 -1.03 -16.80 -5.66
CA THR A 170 -0.71 -18.11 -5.07
C THR A 170 -1.99 -18.95 -5.06
N ALA A 171 -2.10 -19.92 -5.98
CA ALA A 171 -3.27 -20.79 -6.06
C ALA A 171 -3.43 -21.56 -4.73
N ALA A 172 -4.61 -21.44 -4.11
CA ALA A 172 -4.97 -22.25 -2.96
C ALA A 172 -5.05 -23.74 -3.36
N HIS A 173 -4.80 -24.64 -2.41
CA HIS A 173 -4.79 -26.09 -2.64
C HIS A 173 -6.06 -26.59 -3.32
N ASN A 174 -5.92 -27.60 -4.21
CA ASN A 174 -7.03 -28.24 -4.91
C ASN A 174 -8.12 -28.72 -3.94
N MET A 175 -9.24 -27.99 -3.87
CA MET A 175 -10.48 -28.53 -3.33
C MET A 175 -11.02 -29.56 -4.32
N VAL A 176 -10.83 -30.84 -4.02
CA VAL A 176 -11.32 -31.94 -4.86
C VAL A 176 -12.84 -32.03 -4.75
N THR A 177 -13.55 -31.54 -5.76
CA THR A 177 -14.93 -31.93 -6.07
C THR A 177 -14.92 -32.98 -7.18
N SER A 178 -15.52 -34.14 -6.91
CA SER A 178 -15.57 -35.28 -7.84
C SER A 178 -16.97 -35.43 -8.46
N GLU A 179 -17.03 -36.13 -9.60
CA GLU A 179 -18.23 -36.53 -10.36
C GLU A 179 -18.96 -35.35 -11.08
N SER A 180 -18.96 -35.21 -12.42
CA SER A 180 -19.44 -36.11 -13.51
C SER A 180 -20.97 -36.30 -13.46
N THR A 181 -21.83 -35.82 -14.39
CA THR A 181 -21.94 -36.05 -15.86
C THR A 181 -22.94 -35.05 -16.51
N SER A 182 -23.05 -34.78 -17.83
CA SER A 182 -22.20 -35.02 -19.03
C SER A 182 -22.76 -34.30 -20.29
N SER A 183 -21.95 -34.25 -21.36
CA SER A 183 -22.32 -34.31 -22.80
C SER A 183 -23.28 -33.30 -23.48
N ALA A 184 -22.68 -32.51 -24.38
CA ALA A 184 -23.09 -32.24 -25.78
C ALA A 184 -24.21 -31.23 -26.16
N SER A 185 -23.79 -30.23 -26.95
CA SER A 185 -24.58 -29.41 -27.90
C SER A 185 -24.72 -30.14 -29.27
N PRO A 186 -25.27 -29.56 -30.37
CA PRO A 186 -25.91 -28.24 -30.55
C PRO A 186 -27.24 -28.27 -31.34
N SER A 187 -27.90 -27.11 -31.49
CA SER A 187 -28.84 -26.87 -32.59
C SER A 187 -28.90 -25.38 -32.99
N THR A 188 -28.98 -25.13 -34.30
CA THR A 188 -29.07 -23.79 -34.90
C THR A 188 -30.42 -23.66 -35.61
N THR A 189 -31.13 -22.54 -35.46
CA THR A 189 -32.24 -22.15 -36.36
C THR A 189 -32.29 -20.63 -36.45
N THR A 190 -32.75 -20.12 -37.59
CA THR A 190 -32.46 -18.77 -38.10
C THR A 190 -33.75 -17.98 -38.34
N SER A 191 -33.65 -16.64 -38.28
CA SER A 191 -34.62 -15.66 -38.81
C SER A 191 -35.97 -15.48 -38.07
N SER A 192 -36.63 -14.32 -38.10
CA SER A 192 -36.21 -12.91 -38.41
C SER A 192 -37.40 -11.93 -38.20
N TYR A 193 -37.15 -10.62 -38.37
CA TYR A 193 -38.14 -9.52 -38.56
C TYR A 193 -38.87 -9.01 -37.30
N ILE A 194 -39.37 -7.76 -37.22
CA ILE A 194 -38.84 -6.42 -37.60
C ILE A 194 -39.73 -5.34 -36.94
N SER A 195 -39.21 -4.11 -36.75
CA SER A 195 -39.90 -2.89 -36.25
C SER A 195 -40.38 -2.92 -34.78
N THR A 196 -40.18 -1.90 -33.94
CA THR A 196 -40.20 -0.41 -34.06
C THR A 196 -41.61 0.19 -33.94
N SER A 197 -41.87 0.84 -32.81
CA SER A 197 -42.48 2.19 -32.75
C SER A 197 -42.42 2.76 -31.32
N SER A 198 -42.24 4.08 -31.23
CA SER A 198 -42.30 4.86 -29.99
C SER A 198 -43.16 6.10 -30.23
N SER A 199 -43.86 6.58 -29.20
CA SER A 199 -44.65 7.82 -29.25
C SER A 199 -44.80 8.45 -27.85
N ASN A 200 -45.04 9.77 -27.82
CA ASN A 200 -44.90 10.65 -26.65
C ASN A 200 -46.22 11.41 -26.33
N THR A 201 -46.16 12.35 -25.37
CA THR A 201 -47.09 13.47 -25.07
C THR A 201 -48.36 13.12 -24.26
N ALA A 202 -49.01 14.02 -23.49
CA ALA A 202 -48.84 15.48 -23.27
C ALA A 202 -49.30 15.88 -21.81
N VAL A 203 -48.66 16.83 -21.09
CA VAL A 203 -48.91 18.31 -20.98
C VAL A 203 -50.08 18.78 -20.08
N GLY A 204 -49.81 19.74 -19.17
CA GLY A 204 -50.79 20.67 -18.56
C GLY A 204 -51.03 20.56 -17.03
N THR A 205 -51.43 21.61 -16.26
CA THR A 205 -50.81 22.92 -15.85
C THR A 205 -51.74 23.58 -14.77
N SER A 206 -51.22 24.48 -13.90
CA SER A 206 -51.96 25.34 -12.89
C SER A 206 -52.30 24.70 -11.51
N SER A 207 -52.38 25.42 -10.35
CA SER A 207 -51.94 26.78 -9.94
C SER A 207 -52.08 27.10 -8.42
N THR A 208 -51.08 27.79 -7.83
CA THR A 208 -51.12 28.82 -6.73
C THR A 208 -51.87 28.65 -5.38
N GLN A 209 -51.11 28.70 -4.26
CA GLN A 209 -51.16 29.65 -3.09
C GLN A 209 -50.03 29.25 -2.09
N GLN A 210 -49.14 30.06 -1.49
CA GLN A 210 -49.15 31.38 -0.78
C GLN A 210 -49.98 31.40 0.53
N ALA A 211 -49.59 32.07 1.65
CA ALA A 211 -48.36 32.74 2.14
C ALA A 211 -48.53 33.06 3.68
N GLN A 212 -47.62 33.62 4.52
CA GLN A 212 -46.18 33.95 4.52
C GLN A 212 -45.71 34.23 5.98
N HIS A 213 -44.45 33.92 6.36
CA HIS A 213 -43.60 34.61 7.39
C HIS A 213 -42.23 33.87 7.46
N ASP A 214 -41.03 34.46 7.33
CA ASP A 214 -40.44 35.76 7.71
C ASP A 214 -40.18 35.85 9.24
N ASP A 215 -38.99 36.21 9.75
CA ASP A 215 -37.75 36.70 9.12
C ASP A 215 -36.54 36.46 10.07
N ASP A 216 -35.30 36.49 9.57
CA ASP A 216 -34.25 37.45 9.98
C ASP A 216 -32.90 37.18 9.25
N LYS A 217 -32.02 38.19 9.21
CA LYS A 217 -30.98 38.36 8.18
C LYS A 217 -29.83 39.26 8.64
N SER A 218 -28.59 38.78 8.54
CA SER A 218 -27.39 39.62 8.69
C SER A 218 -26.41 39.48 7.52
N LYS A 219 -25.57 40.50 7.32
CA LYS A 219 -24.87 40.78 6.05
C LYS A 219 -23.57 41.56 6.26
N SER A 220 -22.45 41.05 5.76
CA SER A 220 -21.21 41.79 5.49
C SER A 220 -20.45 41.01 4.40
N THR A 221 -20.18 41.47 3.17
CA THR A 221 -19.51 42.69 2.63
C THR A 221 -17.98 42.71 2.72
N ASN A 222 -17.35 42.23 1.65
CA ASN A 222 -16.08 42.65 1.05
C ASN A 222 -14.82 42.75 1.93
N GLY A 223 -13.85 41.86 1.68
CA GLY A 223 -12.43 42.09 1.91
C GLY A 223 -11.61 41.44 0.79
N ALA A 224 -10.81 42.21 0.05
CA ALA A 224 -9.93 41.68 -0.98
C ALA A 224 -8.56 41.36 -0.38
N GLY A 225 -8.06 40.14 -0.61
CA GLY A 225 -6.73 39.72 -0.19
C GLY A 225 -6.16 38.75 -1.22
N SER A 226 -5.13 39.19 -1.95
CA SER A 226 -4.37 38.31 -2.84
C SER A 226 -3.50 37.38 -2.01
N GLN A 227 -3.75 36.07 -2.10
CA GLN A 227 -2.82 35.05 -1.61
C GLN A 227 -2.14 34.36 -2.79
N PHE A 228 -0.84 34.11 -2.65
CA PHE A 228 0.00 33.65 -3.75
C PHE A 228 -0.30 32.20 -4.10
N SER A 229 -0.65 31.95 -5.36
CA SER A 229 -0.74 30.60 -5.90
C SER A 229 0.67 30.05 -6.14
N PHE A 230 1.28 29.47 -5.10
CA PHE A 230 2.48 28.64 -5.26
C PHE A 230 2.10 27.35 -5.99
N ILE A 231 2.21 27.37 -7.32
CA ILE A 231 2.25 26.15 -8.13
C ILE A 231 3.64 25.56 -7.98
N GLY A 232 3.91 24.97 -6.81
CA GLY A 232 5.10 24.15 -6.59
C GLY A 232 4.88 22.80 -7.27
N GLU A 233 5.68 22.50 -8.29
CA GLU A 233 5.74 21.15 -8.83
C GLU A 233 6.25 20.21 -7.73
N ILE A 234 5.43 19.22 -7.37
CA ILE A 234 5.83 18.20 -6.40
C ILE A 234 6.80 17.26 -7.13
N HIS A 235 8.08 17.62 -7.14
CA HIS A 235 9.18 16.69 -7.40
C HIS A 235 9.19 15.66 -6.26
N MET A 236 8.36 14.63 -6.44
CA MET A 236 8.26 13.47 -5.57
C MET A 236 9.61 12.77 -5.52
N LEU A 237 10.20 12.66 -4.33
CA LEU A 237 11.48 11.98 -4.16
C LEU A 237 11.43 10.57 -4.74
N ALA A 238 12.38 10.27 -5.61
CA ALA A 238 12.66 8.91 -6.01
C ALA A 238 13.46 8.23 -4.89
N ALA A 239 12.98 7.10 -4.37
CA ALA A 239 13.73 6.31 -3.40
C ALA A 239 14.88 5.56 -4.10
N ILE A 240 15.98 6.26 -4.39
CA ILE A 240 17.19 5.64 -4.97
C ILE A 240 17.86 4.81 -3.88
N CYS A 241 17.49 3.54 -3.88
CA CYS A 241 17.94 2.50 -2.99
C CYS A 241 19.47 2.34 -3.07
N LEU A 242 20.14 2.65 -1.96
CA LEU A 242 21.50 2.22 -1.68
C LEU A 242 21.51 1.26 -0.48
N ILE A 243 22.01 0.05 -0.69
CA ILE A 243 22.27 -0.95 0.33
C ILE A 243 23.45 -0.47 1.18
N ALA A 244 23.25 -0.16 2.47
CA ALA A 244 24.41 -0.12 3.36
C ALA A 244 24.94 -1.56 3.49
N SER A 245 26.13 -1.83 2.96
CA SER A 245 26.77 -3.13 3.15
C SER A 245 26.97 -3.39 4.63
N LEU A 246 26.85 -4.65 5.08
CA LEU A 246 27.02 -5.05 6.49
C LEU A 246 28.50 -5.00 6.93
N ILE A 247 29.10 -3.82 6.84
CA ILE A 247 30.37 -3.46 7.43
C ILE A 247 30.04 -2.76 8.74
N ILE A 248 29.60 -3.56 9.73
CA ILE A 248 29.68 -3.15 11.13
C ILE A 248 31.17 -3.22 11.50
N ILE A 249 31.91 -2.18 11.14
CA ILE A 249 33.12 -1.78 11.84
C ILE A 249 32.68 -0.66 12.78
N VAL A 250 32.43 -1.06 14.04
CA VAL A 250 32.12 -0.19 15.17
C VAL A 250 32.81 -0.74 16.43
#